data_AF-A0A5C7QTN2-F1
#
_entry.id   AF-A0A5C7QTN2-F1
#
_cell.length_a   1.000
_cell.length_b   1.000
_cell.length_c   1.000
_cell.angle_alpha   90.00
_cell.angle_beta   90.00
_cell.angle_gamma   90.00
#
_symmetry.space_group_name_H-M   'P 1'
#
loop_
_entity.id
_entity.type
_entity.pdbx_description
1 polymer ?
#
loop_
_entity_poly.entity_id
_entity_poly.type
_entity_poly.pdbx_seq_one_letter_code
_entity_poly.pdbx_strand_id
1 'polypeptide(L)'
;MAVSAPFEKYLLDIGYGLKVGLKGQSVWQVWAKNGCFDLNETSDFCRVLVLLEKPYSEAKALLDGYADNQRAERGFPMWRVVDAGLACQSDQWAGLALKWLPDLPEGERGLLRDSLLQVHGAKWASQKSRQLAERYAKQIGASEQ
;
A
#
# COMPACT_ATOMS: atom_id res chain seq x y z
N MET A 1 16.03 24.26 -18.81
CA MET A 1 15.73 25.18 -17.69
C MET A 1 15.00 24.39 -16.63
N ALA A 2 15.66 24.10 -15.51
CA ALA A 2 15.02 23.45 -14.38
C ALA A 2 14.10 24.47 -13.70
N VAL A 3 12.79 24.25 -13.81
CA VAL A 3 11.82 24.96 -12.96
C VAL A 3 12.04 24.40 -11.56
N SER A 4 12.85 25.09 -10.77
CA SER A 4 13.04 24.82 -9.34
C SER A 4 11.66 24.91 -8.69
N ALA A 5 11.07 23.76 -8.39
CA ALA A 5 9.67 23.65 -8.05
C ALA A 5 9.44 24.09 -6.59
N PRO A 6 8.56 25.07 -6.33
CA PRO A 6 8.08 25.35 -4.97
C PRO A 6 7.24 24.19 -4.38
N PHE A 7 7.04 23.10 -5.14
CA PHE A 7 6.16 21.98 -4.82
C PHE A 7 6.74 20.96 -3.83
N GLU A 8 8.06 20.84 -3.69
CA GLU A 8 8.65 19.81 -2.81
C GLU A 8 8.30 19.99 -1.33
N LYS A 9 7.97 21.22 -0.90
CA LYS A 9 7.54 21.51 0.48
C LYS A 9 6.18 20.91 0.85
N TYR A 10 5.41 20.45 -0.13
CA TYR A 10 4.08 19.88 0.05
C TYR A 10 4.07 18.38 -0.21
N LEU A 11 5.23 17.73 -0.30
CA LEU A 11 5.34 16.29 -0.43
C LEU A 11 5.66 15.67 0.92
N LEU A 12 5.01 14.54 1.22
CA LEU A 12 5.26 13.76 2.42
C LEU A 12 6.41 12.79 2.17
N ASP A 13 7.48 12.88 2.96
CA ASP A 13 8.59 11.93 2.90
C ASP A 13 8.16 10.55 3.47
N ILE A 14 8.40 9.49 2.70
CA ILE A 14 8.10 8.10 3.10
C ILE A 14 9.35 7.21 3.17
N GLY A 15 10.55 7.81 3.10
CA GLY A 15 11.84 7.13 3.18
C GLY A 15 12.46 6.79 1.83
N TYR A 16 13.75 6.43 1.84
CA TYR A 16 14.51 5.99 0.66
C TYR A 16 14.52 6.96 -0.54
N GLY A 17 14.35 8.27 -0.27
CA GLY A 17 14.25 9.28 -1.31
C GLY A 17 12.93 9.25 -2.08
N LEU A 18 11.93 8.56 -1.54
CA LEU A 18 10.56 8.54 -2.03
C LEU A 18 9.71 9.53 -1.23
N LYS A 19 8.91 10.30 -1.94
CA LYS A 19 7.92 11.19 -1.35
C LYS A 19 6.55 10.90 -1.96
N VAL A 20 5.48 11.07 -1.21
CA VAL A 20 4.11 10.98 -1.73
C VAL A 20 3.45 12.35 -1.73
N GLY A 21 2.51 12.55 -2.64
CA GLY A 21 1.72 13.76 -2.68
C GLY A 21 0.43 13.58 -3.46
N LEU A 22 -0.27 14.70 -3.69
CA LEU A 22 -1.50 14.75 -4.45
C LEU A 22 -1.34 15.61 -5.70
N LYS A 23 -1.88 15.12 -6.82
CA LYS A 23 -2.15 15.90 -8.02
C LYS A 23 -3.60 16.36 -7.95
N GLY A 24 -3.79 17.66 -7.73
CA GLY A 24 -5.10 18.19 -7.36
C GLY A 24 -5.48 17.69 -5.97
N GLN A 25 -6.73 17.24 -5.79
CA GLN A 25 -7.24 16.75 -4.50
C GLN A 25 -7.57 15.24 -4.48
N SER A 26 -7.38 14.52 -5.59
CA SER A 26 -7.92 13.16 -5.74
C SER A 26 -6.94 12.10 -6.20
N VAL A 27 -5.85 12.48 -6.88
CA VAL A 27 -4.89 11.52 -7.45
C VAL A 27 -3.62 11.52 -6.62
N TRP A 28 -3.37 10.40 -5.93
CA TRP A 28 -2.11 10.17 -5.22
C TRP A 28 -0.97 9.95 -6.19
N GLN A 29 0.20 10.49 -5.86
CA GLN A 29 1.42 10.37 -6.63
C GLN A 29 2.58 9.97 -5.74
N VAL A 30 3.55 9.27 -6.33
CA VAL A 30 4.87 9.05 -5.74
C VAL A 30 5.93 9.77 -6.56
N TRP A 31 6.79 10.49 -5.85
CA TRP A 31 7.92 11.24 -6.37
C TRP A 31 9.20 10.54 -5.97
N ALA A 32 10.03 10.26 -6.95
CA ALA A 32 11.35 9.67 -6.81
C ALA A 32 12.36 10.53 -7.58
N LYS A 33 13.65 10.22 -7.43
CA LYS A 33 14.72 10.92 -8.14
C LYS A 33 14.52 10.96 -9.66
N ASN A 34 13.90 9.94 -10.23
CA ASN A 34 13.71 9.77 -11.67
C ASN A 34 12.35 10.27 -12.19
N GLY A 35 11.47 10.80 -11.34
CA GLY A 35 10.21 11.36 -11.80
C GLY A 35 9.07 11.24 -10.80
N CYS A 36 7.87 11.53 -11.30
CA CYS A 36 6.62 11.48 -10.56
C CYS A 36 5.65 10.53 -11.27
N PHE A 37 4.97 9.68 -10.51
CA PHE A 37 4.08 8.64 -11.02
C PHE A 37 2.75 8.67 -10.27
N ASP A 38 1.64 8.64 -11.01
CA ASP A 38 0.29 8.52 -10.45
C ASP A 38 0.10 7.10 -9.89
N LEU A 39 -0.63 6.96 -8.77
CA LEU A 39 -0.94 5.70 -8.11
C LEU A 39 -2.39 5.29 -8.40
N ASN A 40 -2.65 4.80 -9.62
CA ASN A 40 -4.02 4.59 -10.13
C ASN A 40 -4.49 3.14 -10.09
N GLU A 41 -3.58 2.18 -10.13
CA GLU A 41 -3.86 0.73 -10.11
C GLU A 41 -2.98 0.05 -9.06
N THR A 42 -3.34 -1.15 -8.59
CA THR A 42 -2.54 -1.89 -7.59
C THR A 42 -1.07 -1.99 -7.98
N SER A 43 -0.77 -2.26 -9.25
CA SER A 43 0.61 -2.36 -9.72
C SER A 43 1.42 -1.09 -9.50
N ASP A 44 0.79 0.09 -9.41
CA ASP A 44 1.52 1.32 -9.16
C ASP A 44 2.05 1.42 -7.74
N PHE A 45 1.35 0.79 -6.80
CA PHE A 45 1.68 0.81 -5.37
C PHE A 45 2.93 -0.02 -5.06
N CYS A 46 3.48 -0.78 -6.01
CA CYS A 46 4.81 -1.37 -5.87
C CYS A 46 5.89 -0.33 -5.57
N ARG A 47 5.68 0.93 -5.99
CA ARG A 47 6.60 2.07 -5.76
C ARG A 47 6.60 2.58 -4.33
N VAL A 48 5.62 2.20 -3.52
CA VAL A 48 5.45 2.70 -2.14
C VAL A 48 5.43 1.56 -1.11
N LEU A 49 5.93 0.37 -1.47
CA LEU A 49 6.00 -0.78 -0.54
C LEU A 49 6.82 -0.50 0.71
N VAL A 50 7.74 0.47 0.67
CA VAL A 50 8.50 0.94 1.83
C VAL A 50 7.60 1.40 2.99
N LEU A 51 6.35 1.80 2.70
CA LEU A 51 5.36 2.10 3.73
C LEU A 51 5.12 0.90 4.66
N LEU A 52 5.16 -0.33 4.13
CA LEU A 52 4.93 -1.58 4.89
C LEU A 52 6.00 -1.84 5.96
N GLU A 53 7.14 -1.14 5.90
CA GLU A 53 8.19 -1.25 6.92
C GLU A 53 7.77 -0.61 8.26
N LYS A 54 6.75 0.27 8.22
CA LYS A 54 6.17 0.90 9.41
C LYS A 54 4.96 0.10 9.93
N PRO A 55 4.60 0.24 11.22
CA PRO A 55 3.30 -0.20 11.71
C PRO A 55 2.15 0.45 10.91
N TYR A 56 1.08 -0.30 10.65
CA TYR A 56 -0.08 0.19 9.89
C TYR A 56 -0.64 1.50 10.45
N SER A 57 -0.82 1.56 11.77
CA SER A 57 -1.37 2.75 12.45
C SER A 57 -0.49 3.99 12.28
N GLU A 58 0.84 3.84 12.28
CA GLU A 58 1.77 4.95 12.06
C GLU A 58 1.71 5.43 10.61
N ALA A 59 1.77 4.50 9.64
CA ALA A 59 1.68 4.85 8.23
C ALA A 59 0.33 5.51 7.90
N LYS A 60 -0.76 4.96 8.44
CA LYS A 60 -2.11 5.50 8.27
C LYS A 60 -2.23 6.91 8.86
N ALA A 61 -1.81 7.12 10.10
CA ALA A 61 -1.90 8.44 10.74
C ALA A 61 -1.09 9.50 9.97
N LEU A 62 0.09 9.12 9.45
CA LEU A 62 0.91 10.00 8.63
C LEU A 62 0.21 10.41 7.33
N LEU A 63 -0.38 9.44 6.64
CA LEU A 63 -1.06 9.66 5.36
C LEU A 63 -2.39 10.40 5.53
N ASP A 64 -3.16 10.08 6.57
CA ASP A 64 -4.42 10.78 6.90
C ASP A 64 -4.14 12.24 7.26
N GLY A 65 -3.15 12.51 8.13
CA GLY A 65 -2.77 13.87 8.49
C GLY A 65 -2.28 14.66 7.28
N TYR A 66 -1.58 14.03 6.34
CA TYR A 66 -1.23 14.67 5.08
C TYR A 66 -2.47 14.97 4.21
N ALA A 67 -3.37 13.99 4.05
CA ALA A 67 -4.59 14.13 3.27
C ALA A 67 -5.48 15.27 3.79
N ASP A 68 -5.65 15.36 5.11
CA ASP A 68 -6.42 16.43 5.77
C ASP A 68 -5.81 17.81 5.49
N ASN A 69 -4.49 17.93 5.62
CA ASN A 69 -3.78 19.18 5.32
C ASN A 69 -3.91 19.61 3.86
N GLN A 70 -3.95 18.65 2.94
CA GLN A 70 -4.15 18.91 1.50
C GLN A 70 -5.63 19.03 1.10
N ARG A 71 -6.58 18.82 2.03
CA ARG A 71 -8.02 18.74 1.76
C ARG A 71 -8.33 17.74 0.64
N ALA A 72 -7.74 16.54 0.74
CA ALA A 72 -7.96 15.49 -0.22
C ALA A 72 -9.44 15.09 -0.27
N GLU A 73 -9.96 14.82 -1.46
CA GLU A 73 -11.32 14.29 -1.63
C GLU A 73 -11.44 12.85 -1.09
N ARG A 74 -10.32 12.11 -1.07
CA ARG A 74 -10.25 10.72 -0.62
C ARG A 74 -8.94 10.46 0.12
N GLY A 75 -9.02 9.61 1.15
CA GLY A 75 -7.85 9.13 1.87
C GLY A 75 -6.93 8.25 1.01
N PHE A 76 -5.73 7.99 1.52
CA PHE A 76 -4.78 7.10 0.85
C PHE A 76 -5.31 5.65 0.86
N PRO A 77 -5.36 4.94 -0.29
CA PRO A 77 -5.94 3.60 -0.36
C PRO A 77 -4.97 2.54 0.17
N MET A 78 -4.90 2.41 1.50
CA MET A 78 -3.94 1.55 2.21
C MET A 78 -3.97 0.09 1.72
N TRP A 79 -5.16 -0.44 1.42
CA TRP A 79 -5.34 -1.80 0.93
C TRP A 79 -4.56 -2.10 -0.36
N ARG A 80 -4.33 -1.10 -1.21
CA ARG A 80 -3.56 -1.28 -2.45
C ARG A 80 -2.07 -1.48 -2.22
N VAL A 81 -1.53 -0.94 -1.11
CA VAL A 81 -0.15 -1.21 -0.69
C VAL A 81 -0.03 -2.68 -0.27
N VAL A 82 -1.02 -3.17 0.48
CA VAL A 82 -1.07 -4.58 0.89
C VAL A 82 -1.18 -5.47 -0.32
N ASP A 83 -2.10 -5.17 -1.24
CA ASP A 83 -2.30 -5.91 -2.48
C ASP A 83 -1.01 -5.97 -3.33
N ALA A 84 -0.36 -4.82 -3.54
CA ALA A 84 0.92 -4.76 -4.24
C ALA A 84 2.03 -5.57 -3.55
N GLY A 85 2.06 -5.56 -2.22
CA GLY A 85 3.01 -6.34 -1.44
C GLY A 85 2.79 -7.85 -1.60
N LEU A 86 1.54 -8.31 -1.67
CA LEU A 86 1.20 -9.71 -1.96
C LEU A 86 1.57 -10.10 -3.41
N ALA A 87 1.39 -9.18 -4.36
CA ALA A 87 1.59 -9.43 -5.79
C ALA A 87 3.06 -9.37 -6.26
N CYS A 88 3.96 -8.71 -5.52
CA CYS A 88 5.33 -8.45 -5.97
C CYS A 88 6.30 -9.65 -5.96
N GLN A 89 5.80 -10.85 -5.64
CA GLN A 89 6.56 -12.12 -5.63
C GLN A 89 7.82 -12.12 -4.75
N SER A 90 7.79 -11.35 -3.66
CA SER A 90 8.83 -11.30 -2.65
C SER A 90 8.26 -11.74 -1.30
N ASP A 91 8.81 -12.80 -0.70
CA ASP A 91 8.37 -13.27 0.62
C ASP A 91 8.52 -12.19 1.71
N GLN A 92 9.53 -11.32 1.59
CA GLN A 92 9.71 -10.18 2.49
C GLN A 92 8.52 -9.24 2.43
N TRP A 93 8.15 -8.77 1.24
CA TRP A 93 7.06 -7.81 1.06
C TRP A 93 5.69 -8.42 1.34
N ALA A 94 5.46 -9.66 0.90
CA ALA A 94 4.26 -10.40 1.24
C ALA A 94 4.13 -10.59 2.76
N GLY A 95 5.24 -10.92 3.43
CA GLY A 95 5.29 -11.05 4.88
C GLY A 95 4.97 -9.76 5.63
N LEU A 96 5.37 -8.60 5.12
CA LEU A 96 5.01 -7.30 5.69
C LEU A 96 3.54 -6.93 5.37
N ALA A 97 3.08 -7.15 4.15
CA ALA A 97 1.69 -6.94 3.75
C ALA A 97 0.71 -7.76 4.60
N LEU A 98 1.04 -9.03 4.86
CA LEU A 98 0.24 -9.92 5.73
C LEU A 98 0.16 -9.45 7.18
N LYS A 99 1.12 -8.64 7.66
CA LYS A 99 1.06 -8.03 9.01
C LYS A 99 0.09 -6.87 9.08
N TRP A 100 -0.07 -6.11 8.00
CA TRP A 100 -1.02 -5.00 7.92
C TRP A 100 -2.46 -5.47 7.73
N LEU A 101 -2.65 -6.66 7.14
CA LEU A 101 -3.98 -7.16 6.78
C LEU A 101 -5.01 -7.10 7.92
N PRO A 102 -4.72 -7.51 9.18
CA PRO A 102 -5.71 -7.47 10.27
C PRO A 102 -6.22 -6.07 10.60
N ASP A 103 -5.41 -5.04 10.37
CA ASP A 103 -5.72 -3.65 10.71
C ASP A 103 -6.52 -2.92 9.62
N LEU A 104 -6.67 -3.54 8.44
CA LEU A 104 -7.50 -3.01 7.37
C LEU A 104 -8.99 -3.08 7.73
N PRO A 105 -9.79 -2.09 7.29
CA PRO A 105 -11.26 -2.17 7.32
C PRO A 105 -11.77 -3.44 6.65
N GLU A 106 -12.84 -4.02 7.18
CA GLU A 106 -13.38 -5.30 6.70
C GLU A 106 -13.71 -5.29 5.20
N GLY A 107 -14.36 -4.24 4.70
CA GLY A 107 -14.67 -4.09 3.29
C GLY A 107 -13.43 -4.02 2.39
N GLU A 108 -12.31 -3.49 2.89
CA GLU A 108 -11.04 -3.46 2.16
C GLU A 108 -10.31 -4.80 2.20
N ARG A 109 -10.39 -5.53 3.33
CA ARG A 109 -9.83 -6.89 3.43
C ARG A 109 -10.50 -7.84 2.45
N GLY A 110 -11.80 -7.70 2.24
CA GLY A 110 -12.57 -8.49 1.27
C GLY A 110 -11.95 -8.48 -0.14
N LEU A 111 -11.43 -7.33 -0.57
CA LEU A 111 -10.82 -7.13 -1.88
C LEU A 111 -9.54 -7.94 -2.10
N LEU A 112 -8.91 -8.43 -1.03
CA LEU A 112 -7.59 -9.07 -1.07
C LEU A 112 -7.64 -10.60 -1.15
N ARG A 113 -8.84 -11.19 -1.19
CA ARG A 113 -9.03 -12.65 -1.15
C ARG A 113 -8.24 -13.38 -2.25
N ASP A 114 -8.33 -12.89 -3.48
CA ASP A 114 -7.66 -13.54 -4.62
C ASP A 114 -6.14 -13.45 -4.51
N SER A 115 -5.62 -12.29 -4.10
CA SER A 115 -4.18 -12.09 -3.86
C SER A 115 -3.65 -13.00 -2.75
N LEU A 116 -4.44 -13.23 -1.69
CA LEU A 116 -4.08 -14.18 -0.63
C LEU A 116 -4.03 -15.63 -1.13
N LEU A 117 -4.97 -16.04 -1.98
CA LEU A 117 -4.96 -17.36 -2.59
C LEU A 117 -3.76 -17.56 -3.53
N GLN A 118 -3.36 -16.51 -4.26
CA GLN A 118 -2.15 -16.53 -5.07
C GLN A 118 -0.89 -16.72 -4.22
N VAL A 119 -0.76 -15.99 -3.10
CA VAL A 119 0.37 -16.17 -2.18
C VAL A 119 0.39 -17.58 -1.59
N HIS A 120 -0.78 -18.12 -1.20
CA HIS A 120 -0.87 -19.49 -0.68
C HIS A 120 -0.34 -20.55 -1.65
N GLY A 121 -0.68 -20.44 -2.94
CA GLY A 121 -0.24 -21.37 -3.98
C GLY A 121 1.18 -21.11 -4.51
N ALA A 122 1.82 -20.01 -4.11
CA ALA A 122 3.04 -19.53 -4.73
C ALA A 122 4.31 -20.24 -4.26
N LYS A 123 5.11 -20.77 -5.20
CA LYS A 123 6.42 -21.38 -4.90
C LYS A 123 7.44 -20.41 -4.29
N TRP A 124 7.33 -19.11 -4.58
CA TRP A 124 8.23 -18.08 -4.08
C TRP A 124 7.97 -17.72 -2.60
N ALA A 125 6.75 -17.94 -2.10
CA ALA A 125 6.38 -17.60 -0.74
C ALA A 125 6.88 -18.67 0.24
N SER A 126 7.30 -18.25 1.44
CA SER A 126 7.65 -19.16 2.52
C SER A 126 6.43 -19.91 3.05
N GLN A 127 6.64 -21.06 3.69
CA GLN A 127 5.56 -21.83 4.29
C GLN A 127 4.75 -21.00 5.29
N LYS A 128 5.43 -20.12 6.05
CA LYS A 128 4.79 -19.20 7.01
C LYS A 128 3.84 -18.24 6.30
N SER A 129 4.31 -17.58 5.24
CA SER A 129 3.48 -16.64 4.46
C SER A 129 2.30 -17.34 3.80
N ARG A 130 2.51 -18.54 3.23
CA ARG A 130 1.44 -19.35 2.61
C ARG A 130 0.33 -19.74 3.58
N GLN A 131 0.70 -20.21 4.77
CA GLN A 131 -0.26 -20.61 5.81
C GLN A 131 -1.02 -19.41 6.36
N LEU A 132 -0.34 -18.28 6.55
CA LEU A 132 -0.98 -17.07 7.03
C LEU A 132 -1.95 -16.50 5.99
N ALA A 133 -1.57 -16.50 4.71
CA ALA A 133 -2.43 -16.09 3.61
C ALA A 133 -3.68 -16.98 3.49
N GLU A 134 -3.53 -18.30 3.60
CA GLU A 134 -4.65 -19.25 3.61
C GLU A 134 -5.64 -18.97 4.74
N ARG A 135 -5.12 -18.74 5.96
CA ARG A 135 -5.95 -18.43 7.12
C ARG A 135 -6.80 -17.19 6.88
N TYR A 136 -6.20 -16.13 6.35
CA TYR A 136 -6.92 -14.89 6.07
C TYR A 136 -7.91 -15.02 4.93
N ALA A 137 -7.56 -15.74 3.85
CA ALA A 137 -8.49 -16.00 2.73
C ALA A 137 -9.75 -16.75 3.20
N LYS A 138 -9.59 -17.71 4.12
CA LYS A 138 -10.71 -18.44 4.74
C LYS A 138 -11.56 -17.54 5.62
N GLN A 139 -10.96 -16.66 6.41
CA GLN A 139 -11.68 -15.71 7.27
C GLN A 139 -12.54 -14.76 6.44
N ILE A 140 -11.99 -14.23 5.34
CA ILE A 140 -12.72 -13.35 4.44
C ILE A 140 -13.92 -14.09 3.81
N GLY A 141 -13.72 -15.30 3.29
CA GLY A 141 -14.81 -16.07 2.66
C GLY A 141 -15.88 -16.57 3.63
N ALA A 142 -15.59 -16.62 4.94
CA ALA A 142 -16.57 -16.95 5.98
C ALA A 142 -17.40 -15.74 6.42
N SER A 143 -16.89 -14.52 6.26
CA SER A 143 -17.63 -13.27 6.54
C SER A 143 -18.65 -12.91 5.45
N GLU A 144 -18.57 -13.54 4.27
CA GLU A 144 -19.48 -13.30 3.14
C GLU A 144 -20.71 -14.24 3.11
N GLN A 145 -20.84 -15.15 4.09
CA GLN A 145 -21.95 -16.11 4.25
C GLN A 145 -22.86 -15.74 5.42
#